data_AF-A0A7K7A6C6-F1
#
_entry.id   AF-A0A7K7A6C6-F1
#
_cell.length_a   1.000
_cell.length_b   1.000
_cell.length_c   1.000
_cell.angle_alpha   90.00
_cell.angle_beta   90.00
_cell.angle_gamma   90.00
#
_symmetry.space_group_name_H-M   'P 1'
#
loop_
_entity.id
_entity.type
_entity.pdbx_description
1 polymer ?
#
loop_
_entity_poly.entity_id
_entity_poly.type
_entity_poly.pdbx_seq_one_letter_code
_entity_poly.pdbx_strand_id
1 'polypeptide(L)'
;PLQPLWAKPVPKKSGASQRKKREPELASSLIKKIFSHYVKMPVTREAFGIVQKCCEQYFKQLSSDLEAYSQHAGRKTVEVADLELLMRRQGLVTDKMPLRVLIERHLPLEYRKLLIPVAVSGNKVIPCK
;
A
#
# COMPACT_ATOMS: atom_id res chain seq x y z
N PRO A 1 8.01 73.34 0.85
CA PRO A 1 8.32 71.92 0.53
C PRO A 1 7.65 70.97 1.54
N LEU A 2 6.54 70.34 1.13
CA LEU A 2 5.79 69.39 1.95
C LEU A 2 6.37 67.99 1.72
N GLN A 3 6.85 67.34 2.78
CA GLN A 3 7.34 65.96 2.71
C GLN A 3 6.16 64.98 2.58
N PRO A 4 6.27 63.89 1.80
CA PRO A 4 5.20 62.89 1.70
C PRO A 4 5.21 62.00 2.95
N LEU A 5 4.07 61.90 3.63
CA LEU A 5 3.81 60.89 4.65
C LEU A 5 3.82 59.49 4.02
N TRP A 6 4.85 58.70 4.29
CA TRP A 6 4.89 57.28 3.90
C TRP A 6 3.79 56.50 4.63
N ALA A 7 2.83 55.98 3.88
CA ALA A 7 1.87 55.00 4.38
C ALA A 7 2.58 53.67 4.69
N LYS A 8 2.39 53.15 5.91
CA LYS A 8 2.94 51.84 6.31
C LYS A 8 2.25 50.71 5.54
N PRO A 9 2.97 49.64 5.14
CA PRO A 9 2.36 48.52 4.44
C PRO A 9 1.45 47.73 5.38
N VAL A 10 0.22 47.44 4.94
CA VAL A 10 -0.71 46.53 5.63
C VAL A 10 -0.15 45.11 5.55
N PRO A 11 -0.07 44.36 6.67
CA PRO A 11 0.43 42.99 6.63
C PRO A 11 -0.56 42.09 5.87
N LYS A 12 -0.08 41.49 4.78
CA LYS A 12 -0.80 40.41 4.09
C LYS A 12 -0.93 39.23 5.05
N LYS A 13 -2.16 38.95 5.49
CA LYS A 13 -2.49 37.73 6.26
C LYS A 13 -2.27 36.52 5.35
N SER A 14 -1.11 35.87 5.45
CA SER A 14 -0.88 34.54 4.91
C SER A 14 -1.76 33.57 5.70
N GLY A 15 -2.94 33.28 5.18
CA GLY A 15 -3.78 32.19 5.68
C GLY A 15 -3.05 30.88 5.43
N ALA A 16 -2.21 30.47 6.38
CA ALA A 16 -1.72 29.10 6.45
C ALA A 16 -2.95 28.21 6.68
N SER A 17 -3.50 27.68 5.58
CA SER A 17 -4.53 26.65 5.63
C SER A 17 -3.99 25.54 6.52
N GLN A 18 -4.57 25.38 7.71
CA GLN A 18 -4.28 24.27 8.60
C GLN A 18 -4.51 22.99 7.79
N ARG A 19 -3.41 22.38 7.35
CA ARG A 19 -3.43 21.05 6.74
C ARG A 19 -3.95 20.12 7.83
N LYS A 20 -5.26 19.82 7.81
CA LYS A 20 -5.84 18.73 8.60
C LYS A 20 -4.92 17.52 8.43
N LYS A 21 -4.52 16.88 9.53
CA LYS A 21 -3.77 15.61 9.49
C LYS A 21 -4.60 14.66 8.64
N ARG A 22 -4.22 14.49 7.37
CA ARG A 22 -4.84 13.50 6.49
C ARG A 22 -4.40 12.15 7.02
N GLU A 23 -5.34 11.21 7.14
CA GLU A 23 -4.98 9.82 7.41
C GLU A 23 -3.95 9.38 6.36
N PRO A 24 -3.00 8.50 6.73
CA PRO A 24 -2.05 7.97 5.78
C PRO A 24 -2.81 7.18 4.71
N GLU A 25 -2.94 7.78 3.52
CA GLU A 25 -3.61 7.19 2.36
C GLU A 25 -2.58 6.81 1.29
N LEU A 26 -2.91 5.79 0.49
CA LEU A 26 -2.14 5.51 -0.71
C LEU A 26 -2.19 6.68 -1.69
N ALA A 27 -1.08 6.93 -2.39
CA ALA A 27 -1.04 7.96 -3.41
C ALA A 27 -2.08 7.68 -4.51
N SER A 28 -3.01 8.62 -4.75
CA SER A 28 -4.06 8.45 -5.76
C SER A 28 -3.50 8.15 -7.15
N SER A 29 -2.30 8.64 -7.47
CA SER A 29 -1.60 8.32 -8.72
C SER A 29 -1.22 6.85 -8.84
N LEU A 30 -0.85 6.21 -7.73
CA LEU A 30 -0.53 4.78 -7.70
C LEU A 30 -1.79 3.93 -7.90
N ILE A 31 -2.85 4.23 -7.17
CA ILE A 31 -4.15 3.54 -7.29
C ILE A 31 -4.63 3.61 -8.75
N LYS A 32 -4.63 4.82 -9.35
CA LYS A 32 -5.01 5.02 -10.74
C LYS A 32 -4.16 4.20 -11.70
N LYS A 33 -2.83 4.23 -11.55
CA LYS A 33 -1.90 3.47 -12.41
C LYS A 33 -2.17 1.96 -12.35
N ILE A 34 -2.32 1.40 -11.15
CA ILE A 34 -2.58 -0.03 -10.96
C ILE A 34 -3.94 -0.40 -11.54
N PHE A 35 -4.99 0.34 -11.20
CA PHE A 35 -6.34 0.04 -11.68
C PHE A 35 -6.45 0.11 -13.20
N SER A 36 -5.90 1.18 -13.81
CA SER A 36 -5.88 1.32 -15.27
C SER A 36 -5.11 0.21 -15.97
N HIS A 37 -4.01 -0.28 -15.38
CA HIS A 37 -3.23 -1.38 -15.93
C HIS A 37 -4.07 -2.67 -16.04
N TYR A 38 -4.90 -2.96 -15.03
CA TYR A 38 -5.72 -4.17 -15.01
C TYR A 38 -7.04 -4.04 -15.78
N VAL A 39 -7.71 -2.89 -15.72
CA VAL A 39 -9.05 -2.72 -16.30
C VAL A 39 -9.03 -2.62 -17.83
N LYS A 40 -7.90 -2.20 -18.43
CA LYS A 40 -7.67 -2.12 -19.89
C LYS A 40 -8.72 -1.31 -20.69
N MET A 41 -9.48 -0.45 -20.03
CA MET A 41 -10.49 0.42 -20.64
C MET A 41 -10.47 1.82 -20.02
N PRO A 42 -11.06 2.84 -20.69
CA PRO A 42 -11.22 4.16 -20.11
C PRO A 42 -12.10 4.15 -18.86
N VAL A 43 -11.70 4.90 -17.83
CA VAL A 43 -12.40 4.98 -16.54
C VAL A 43 -12.67 6.45 -16.21
N THR A 44 -13.87 6.76 -15.75
CA THR A 44 -14.26 8.13 -15.39
C THR A 44 -13.55 8.60 -14.11
N ARG A 45 -13.44 9.92 -13.94
CA ARG A 45 -12.84 10.50 -12.71
C ARG A 45 -13.61 10.11 -11.45
N GLU A 46 -14.93 10.05 -11.53
CA GLU A 46 -15.81 9.66 -10.42
C GLU A 46 -15.58 8.20 -10.01
N ALA A 47 -15.46 7.28 -10.97
CA ALA A 47 -15.16 5.89 -10.71
C ALA A 47 -13.81 5.72 -9.97
N PHE A 48 -12.78 6.48 -10.34
CA PHE A 48 -11.53 6.48 -9.58
C PHE A 48 -11.68 6.99 -8.14
N GLY A 49 -12.59 7.93 -7.90
CA GLY A 49 -12.93 8.39 -6.54
C GLY A 49 -13.56 7.27 -5.71
N ILE A 50 -14.39 6.43 -6.32
CA ILE A 50 -14.97 5.24 -5.67
C ILE A 50 -13.88 4.20 -5.39
N VAL A 51 -13.02 3.89 -6.37
CA VAL A 51 -11.92 2.94 -6.20
C VAL A 51 -11.00 3.35 -5.04
N GLN A 52 -10.68 4.64 -4.91
CA GLN A 52 -9.87 5.13 -3.79
C GLN A 52 -10.53 4.85 -2.43
N LYS A 53 -11.82 5.14 -2.28
CA LYS A 53 -12.58 4.83 -1.06
C LYS A 53 -12.64 3.33 -0.78
N CYS A 54 -12.79 2.50 -1.82
CA CYS A 54 -12.74 1.04 -1.67
C CYS A 54 -11.36 0.58 -1.20
N CYS A 55 -10.27 1.17 -1.69
CA CYS A 55 -8.93 0.87 -1.20
C CYS A 55 -8.77 1.22 0.30
N GLU A 56 -9.28 2.37 0.74
CA GLU A 56 -9.26 2.74 2.17
C GLU A 56 -10.01 1.72 3.03
N GLN A 57 -11.21 1.30 2.60
CA GLN A 57 -11.98 0.26 3.29
C GLN A 57 -11.25 -1.09 3.29
N TYR A 58 -10.63 -1.45 2.16
CA TYR A 58 -9.85 -2.67 2.04
C TYR A 58 -8.70 -2.74 3.06
N PHE A 59 -7.91 -1.66 3.21
CA PHE A 59 -6.82 -1.65 4.20
C PHE A 59 -7.32 -1.64 5.65
N LYS A 60 -8.46 -1.00 5.94
CA LYS A 60 -9.09 -1.07 7.26
C LYS A 60 -9.50 -2.50 7.62
N GLN A 61 -10.18 -3.18 6.69
CA GLN A 61 -10.58 -4.58 6.88
C GLN A 61 -9.35 -5.51 7.01
N LEU A 62 -8.37 -5.35 6.12
CA LEU A 62 -7.15 -6.15 6.12
C LEU A 62 -6.38 -6.00 7.44
N SER A 63 -6.30 -4.78 7.99
CA SER A 63 -5.64 -4.54 9.27
C SER A 63 -6.35 -5.26 10.42
N SER A 64 -7.69 -5.19 10.45
CA SER A 64 -8.52 -5.90 11.43
C SER A 64 -8.34 -7.42 11.36
N ASP A 65 -8.30 -7.98 10.15
CA ASP A 65 -8.14 -9.42 9.96
C ASP A 65 -6.74 -9.91 10.40
N LEU A 66 -5.68 -9.17 10.08
CA LEU A 66 -4.31 -9.52 10.48
C LEU A 66 -4.09 -9.38 11.99
N GLU A 67 -4.72 -8.39 12.62
CA GLU A 67 -4.74 -8.28 14.07
C GLU A 67 -5.38 -9.52 14.71
N ALA A 68 -6.55 -9.95 14.20
CA ALA A 68 -7.21 -11.14 14.71
C ALA A 68 -6.35 -12.41 14.56
N TYR A 69 -5.66 -12.61 13.43
CA TYR A 69 -4.82 -13.80 13.24
C TYR A 69 -3.58 -13.81 14.14
N SER A 70 -2.89 -12.67 14.23
CA SER A 70 -1.70 -12.56 15.08
C SER A 70 -2.06 -12.73 16.57
N GLN A 71 -3.16 -12.11 17.03
CA GLN A 71 -3.68 -12.28 18.38
C GLN A 71 -4.12 -13.72 18.67
N HIS A 72 -4.79 -14.37 17.72
CA HIS A 72 -5.19 -15.78 17.85
C HIS A 72 -3.97 -16.71 18.03
N ALA A 73 -2.85 -16.39 17.37
CA ALA A 73 -1.59 -17.09 17.54
C ALA A 73 -0.77 -16.63 18.78
N GLY A 74 -1.33 -15.76 19.63
CA GLY A 74 -0.64 -15.23 20.82
C GLY A 74 0.53 -14.29 20.52
N ARG A 75 0.62 -13.77 19.29
CA ARG A 75 1.69 -12.88 18.84
C ARG A 75 1.20 -11.44 18.78
N LYS A 76 2.15 -10.50 18.86
CA LYS A 76 1.93 -9.05 18.60
C LYS A 76 2.45 -8.61 17.23
N THR A 77 3.12 -9.52 16.53
CA THR A 77 3.75 -9.27 15.23
C THR A 77 3.00 -10.07 14.17
N VAL A 78 2.70 -9.43 13.04
CA VAL A 78 2.14 -10.09 11.86
C VAL A 78 3.25 -10.84 11.12
N GLU A 79 3.03 -12.13 10.91
CA GLU A 79 3.95 -13.03 10.23
C GLU A 79 3.50 -13.33 8.80
N VAL A 80 4.40 -13.87 7.97
CA VAL A 80 4.07 -14.28 6.59
C VAL A 80 2.91 -15.28 6.54
N ALA A 81 2.82 -16.17 7.54
CA ALA A 81 1.73 -17.13 7.66
C ALA A 81 0.35 -16.47 7.83
N ASP A 82 0.28 -15.32 8.50
CA ASP A 82 -0.98 -14.58 8.69
C ASP A 82 -1.47 -13.99 7.36
N LEU A 83 -0.53 -13.49 6.54
CA LEU A 83 -0.81 -13.02 5.18
C LEU A 83 -1.18 -14.15 4.23
N GLU A 84 -0.49 -15.29 4.29
CA GLU A 84 -0.87 -16.46 3.49
C GLU A 84 -2.28 -16.95 3.85
N LEU A 85 -2.60 -17.02 5.15
CA LEU A 85 -3.94 -17.38 5.62
C LEU A 85 -4.99 -16.39 5.13
N LEU A 86 -4.72 -15.07 5.22
CA LEU A 86 -5.61 -14.04 4.69
C LEU A 86 -5.89 -14.26 3.20
N MET A 87 -4.84 -14.44 2.40
CA MET A 87 -4.96 -14.62 0.95
C MET A 87 -5.63 -15.95 0.58
N ARG A 88 -5.50 -16.99 1.41
CA ARG A 88 -6.29 -18.24 1.27
C ARG A 88 -7.77 -17.99 1.54
N ARG A 89 -8.11 -17.27 2.61
CA ARG A 89 -9.51 -16.90 2.92
C ARG A 89 -10.14 -16.00 1.85
N GLN A 90 -9.35 -15.17 1.19
CA GLN A 90 -9.78 -14.35 0.04
C GLN A 90 -9.89 -15.15 -1.27
N GLY A 91 -9.52 -16.45 -1.28
CA GLY A 91 -9.55 -17.29 -2.47
C GLY A 91 -8.45 -17.02 -3.49
N LEU A 92 -7.43 -16.21 -3.13
CA LEU A 92 -6.30 -15.90 -4.01
C LEU A 92 -5.25 -17.02 -3.97
N VAL A 93 -4.95 -17.52 -2.78
CA VAL A 93 -4.02 -18.65 -2.59
C VAL A 93 -4.82 -19.95 -2.52
N THR A 94 -4.47 -20.89 -3.39
CA THR A 94 -5.07 -22.23 -3.46
C THR A 94 -3.99 -23.27 -3.71
N ASP A 95 -4.32 -24.55 -3.66
CA ASP A 95 -3.33 -25.62 -3.91
C ASP A 95 -2.80 -25.57 -5.36
N LYS A 96 -3.61 -25.06 -6.30
CA LYS A 96 -3.20 -24.82 -7.69
C LYS A 96 -2.47 -23.47 -7.88
N MET A 97 -2.61 -22.55 -6.93
CA MET A 97 -2.06 -21.20 -6.97
C MET A 97 -1.38 -20.85 -5.63
N PRO A 98 -0.20 -21.41 -5.35
CA PRO A 98 0.50 -21.13 -4.10
C PRO A 98 1.02 -19.69 -4.05
N LEU A 99 1.23 -19.17 -2.84
CA LEU A 99 1.66 -17.78 -2.61
C LEU A 99 2.93 -17.40 -3.40
N ARG A 100 3.89 -18.33 -3.53
CA ARG A 100 5.11 -18.14 -4.32
C ARG A 100 4.82 -17.75 -5.77
N VAL A 101 3.85 -18.41 -6.40
CA VAL A 101 3.48 -18.15 -7.79
C VAL A 101 2.84 -16.77 -7.93
N LEU A 102 2.05 -16.33 -6.94
CA LEU A 102 1.50 -14.98 -6.93
C LEU A 102 2.61 -13.92 -6.81
N ILE A 103 3.61 -14.14 -5.95
CA ILE A 103 4.78 -13.27 -5.80
C ILE A 103 5.52 -13.14 -7.14
N GLU A 104 5.76 -14.26 -7.82
CA GLU A 104 6.44 -14.28 -9.12
C GLU A 104 5.64 -13.60 -10.23
N ARG A 105 4.30 -13.59 -10.16
CA ARG A 105 3.47 -12.93 -11.18
C ARG A 105 3.30 -11.44 -10.95
N HIS A 106 3.12 -11.03 -9.69
CA HIS A 106 2.63 -9.69 -9.38
C HIS A 106 3.67 -8.73 -8.78
N LEU A 107 4.79 -9.24 -8.25
CA LEU A 107 5.84 -8.37 -7.70
C LEU A 107 6.98 -8.14 -8.69
N PRO A 108 7.61 -6.96 -8.71
CA PRO A 108 8.89 -6.74 -9.39
C PRO A 108 10.02 -7.63 -8.84
N LEU A 109 11.04 -7.86 -9.65
CA LEU A 109 12.15 -8.78 -9.33
C LEU A 109 12.87 -8.41 -8.01
N GLU A 110 13.03 -7.12 -7.73
CA GLU A 110 13.68 -6.62 -6.51
C GLU A 110 13.00 -7.14 -5.24
N TYR A 111 11.67 -7.08 -5.20
CA TYR A 111 10.88 -7.58 -4.07
C TYR A 111 10.82 -9.11 -4.02
N ARG A 112 10.82 -9.79 -5.18
CA ARG A 112 10.85 -11.26 -5.20
C ARG A 112 12.09 -11.81 -4.51
N LYS A 113 13.26 -11.21 -4.73
CA LYS A 113 14.52 -11.64 -4.11
C LYS A 113 14.51 -11.59 -2.58
N LEU A 114 13.66 -10.73 -2.00
CA LEU A 114 13.50 -10.62 -0.55
C LEU A 114 12.62 -11.72 0.04
N LEU A 115 11.65 -12.21 -0.74
CA LEU A 115 10.62 -13.15 -0.27
C LEU A 115 10.90 -14.60 -0.69
N ILE A 116 11.57 -14.76 -1.82
CA ILE A 116 11.88 -16.06 -2.42
C ILE A 116 13.39 -16.24 -2.40
N PRO A 117 13.91 -17.24 -1.68
CA PRO A 117 15.32 -17.60 -1.76
C PRO A 117 15.66 -17.97 -3.21
N VAL A 118 16.57 -17.21 -3.82
CA VAL A 118 17.09 -17.50 -5.15
C VAL A 118 18.47 -18.13 -4.98
N ALA A 119 18.68 -19.28 -5.62
CA ALA A 119 20.00 -19.88 -5.71
C ALA A 119 20.90 -18.97 -6.56
N VAL A 120 21.92 -18.39 -5.94
CA VAL A 120 23.00 -17.68 -6.65
C VAL A 120 24.23 -18.57 -6.71
N SER A 121 25.04 -18.43 -7.76
CA SER A 121 26.30 -19.17 -7.88
C SER A 121 27.16 -18.90 -6.64
N GLY A 122 27.45 -19.95 -5.85
CA GLY A 122 28.15 -19.85 -4.57
C GLY A 122 27.32 -20.27 -3.34
N ASN A 123 26.02 -20.57 -3.48
CA ASN A 123 25.23 -21.09 -2.35
C ASN A 123 25.68 -22.50 -1.94
N LYS A 124 26.20 -22.63 -0.71
CA LYS A 124 26.39 -23.95 -0.07
C LYS A 124 25.06 -24.47 0.43
N VAL A 125 24.46 -25.40 -0.31
CA VAL A 125 23.29 -26.15 0.16
C VAL A 125 23.80 -27.17 1.17
N ILE A 126 23.47 -26.98 2.44
CA ILE A 126 23.74 -27.96 3.50
C ILE A 126 22.47 -28.81 3.62
N PRO A 127 22.50 -30.10 3.26
CA PRO A 127 21.37 -30.97 3.51
C PRO A 127 21.18 -31.13 5.02
N CYS A 128 20.01 -30.75 5.53
CA CYS A 128 19.60 -31.15 6.87
C CYS A 128 19.17 -32.62 6.83
N LYS A 129 19.68 -33.40 7.78
CA LYS A 129 19.35 -34.82 7.99
C LYS A 129 17.90 -35.01 8.41
#